data_AF-A0A2K8YSM7-F1
#
_entry.id   AF-A0A2K8YSM7-F1
#
_cell.length_a   1.000
_cell.length_b   1.000
_cell.length_c   1.000
_cell.angle_alpha   90.00
_cell.angle_beta   90.00
_cell.angle_gamma   90.00
#
_symmetry.space_group_name_H-M   'P 1'
#
loop_
_entity.id
_entity.type
_entity.pdbx_description
1 polymer ?
#
loop_
_entity_poly.entity_id
_entity_poly.type
_entity_poly.pdbx_seq_one_letter_code
_entity_poly.pdbx_strand_id
1 'polypeptide(L)' 'MQTDPQTRHSRALPELRFSLNLLYMGRLLLGMKSTSLANDDGIDAFDERIEDVTDELVSTELLHEAAILAGDILS' A
#
# COMPACT_ATOMS: atom_id res chain seq x y z
N MET A 1 20.12 -21.89 7.95
CA MET A 1 18.81 -22.27 7.37
C MET A 1 17.92 -21.06 7.56
N GLN A 2 17.56 -20.37 6.49
CA GLN A 2 16.72 -19.16 6.56
C GLN A 2 15.29 -19.60 6.86
N THR A 3 14.78 -19.28 8.04
CA THR A 3 13.45 -19.69 8.51
C THR A 3 12.35 -18.74 8.07
N ASP A 4 12.57 -17.94 7.03
CA ASP A 4 11.60 -16.96 6.55
C ASP A 4 10.99 -17.42 5.22
N PRO A 5 9.66 -17.29 5.04
CA PRO A 5 9.00 -17.57 3.77
C PRO A 5 9.59 -16.73 2.63
N GLN A 6 9.75 -17.33 1.45
CA GLN A 6 10.17 -16.61 0.23
C GLN A 6 9.04 -15.77 -0.35
N THR A 7 8.77 -14.65 0.31
CA THR A 7 7.78 -13.65 -0.10
C THR A 7 8.46 -12.31 -0.33
N ARG A 8 7.80 -11.40 -1.05
CA ARG A 8 8.26 -10.01 -1.23
C ARG A 8 8.03 -9.13 0.01
N HIS A 9 7.77 -9.75 1.17
CA HIS A 9 7.54 -9.02 2.41
C HIS A 9 8.77 -8.21 2.81
N SER A 10 8.53 -7.03 3.38
CA SER A 10 9.54 -6.17 3.95
C SER A 10 9.00 -5.54 5.23
N ARG A 11 9.88 -5.38 6.22
CA ARG A 11 9.54 -4.70 7.49
C ARG A 11 9.18 -3.22 7.31
N ALA A 12 9.49 -2.64 6.14
CA ALA A 12 9.15 -1.27 5.80
C ALA A 12 7.74 -1.12 5.20
N LEU A 13 7.04 -2.22 4.87
CA LEU A 13 5.70 -2.15 4.26
C LEU A 13 4.67 -1.42 5.12
N PRO A 14 4.60 -1.61 6.45
CA PRO A 14 3.66 -0.86 7.29
C PRO A 14 3.90 0.66 7.24
N GLU A 15 5.16 1.09 7.28
CA GLU A 15 5.54 2.50 7.24
C GLU A 15 5.24 3.12 5.87
N LEU A 16 5.48 2.38 4.79
CA LEU A 16 5.15 2.80 3.44
C LEU A 16 3.63 2.93 3.25
N ARG A 17 2.84 1.97 3.72
CA ARG A 17 1.36 2.03 3.72
C ARG A 17 0.84 3.23 4.50
N PHE A 18 1.39 3.48 5.69
CA PHE A 18 1.01 4.64 6.49
C PHE A 18 1.29 5.95 5.74
N SER A 19 2.46 6.06 5.11
CA SER A 19 2.85 7.24 4.33
C SER A 19 1.94 7.47 3.12
N LEU A 20 1.55 6.41 2.41
CA LEU A 20 0.61 6.47 1.29
C LEU A 20 -0.79 6.91 1.74
N ASN A 21 -1.29 6.39 2.86
CA ASN A 21 -2.55 6.83 3.45
C ASN A 21 -2.54 8.31 3.83
N LEU A 22 -1.44 8.80 4.41
CA LEU A 22 -1.27 10.23 4.71
C LEU A 22 -1.28 11.09 3.44
N LEU A 23 -0.62 10.62 2.38
CA LEU A 23 -0.59 11.31 1.10
C LEU A 23 -1.99 11.39 0.48
N TYR A 24 -2.72 10.27 0.45
CA TYR A 24 -4.09 10.21 -0.04
C TYR A 24 -5.01 11.17 0.72
N MET A 25 -4.99 11.13 2.07
CA MET A 25 -5.78 12.03 2.90
C MET A 25 -5.39 13.50 2.71
N GLY A 26 -4.09 13.80 2.59
CA GLY A 26 -3.61 15.14 2.31
C GLY A 26 -4.14 15.67 0.98
N ARG A 27 -4.16 14.85 -0.06
CA ARG A 27 -4.69 15.20 -1.38
C ARG A 27 -6.20 15.40 -1.36
N LEU A 28 -6.93 14.51 -0.70
CA LEU A 28 -8.38 14.64 -0.50
C LEU A 28 -8.74 15.98 0.16
N LEU A 29 -8.06 16.32 1.26
CA LEU A 29 -8.29 17.58 1.99
C LEU A 29 -7.94 18.82 1.15
N LEU A 30 -6.90 18.75 0.30
CA LEU A 30 -6.56 19.82 -0.63
C LEU A 30 -7.61 19.99 -1.73
N GLY A 31 -8.13 18.89 -2.28
CA GLY A 31 -9.22 18.89 -3.26
C GLY A 31 -10.51 19.51 -2.70
N MET A 32 -10.86 19.19 -1.44
CA MET A 32 -11.99 19.81 -0.74
C MET A 32 -11.85 21.34 -0.58
N LYS A 33 -10.62 21.83 -0.37
CA LYS A 33 -10.34 23.27 -0.22
C LYS A 33 -10.36 24.02 -1.55
N SER A 34 -10.18 23.33 -2.67
CA SER A 34 -9.98 23.93 -3.99
C SER A 34 -10.95 23.33 -5.00
N THR A 35 -12.20 23.80 -4.99
CA THR A 35 -13.25 23.40 -5.94
C THR A 35 -12.85 23.57 -7.41
N SER A 36 -11.81 24.38 -7.70
CA SER A 36 -11.23 24.56 -9.04
C SER A 36 -10.26 23.44 -9.48
N LEU A 37 -9.73 22.65 -8.55
CA LEU A 37 -8.84 21.51 -8.83
C LEU A 37 -9.60 20.17 -8.92
N ALA A 38 -10.89 20.16 -8.55
CA ALA A 38 -11.74 18.97 -8.55
C ALA A 38 -12.09 18.41 -9.95
N ASN A 39 -11.62 19.06 -11.03
CA ASN A 39 -11.80 18.60 -12.42
C ASN A 39 -10.45 18.30 -13.09
N ASP A 40 -9.38 18.11 -12.32
CA ASP A 40 -8.07 17.75 -12.85
C ASP A 40 -7.96 16.23 -12.91
N ASP A 41 -8.14 15.63 -14.09
CA ASP A 41 -8.03 14.18 -14.33
C ASP A 41 -6.70 13.59 -13.81
N GLY A 42 -5.65 14.42 -13.68
CA GLY A 42 -4.37 14.04 -13.10
C GLY A 42 -4.41 13.80 -11.59
N ILE A 43 -5.42 14.34 -10.88
CA ILE A 43 -5.60 14.10 -9.45
C ILE A 43 -6.21 12.72 -9.22
N ASP A 44 -7.26 12.40 -9.97
CA ASP A 44 -7.96 11.12 -9.88
C ASP A 44 -7.05 9.94 -10.25
N ALA A 45 -6.26 10.06 -11.32
CA ALA A 45 -5.30 9.03 -11.72
C ALA A 45 -4.19 8.80 -10.67
N PHE A 46 -3.85 9.82 -9.89
CA PHE A 46 -2.87 9.69 -8.82
C PHE A 46 -3.46 9.03 -7.58
N ASP A 47 -4.72 9.34 -7.26
CA ASP A 47 -5.43 8.74 -6.14
C ASP A 47 -5.71 7.24 -6.42
N GLU A 48 -6.14 6.89 -7.63
CA GLU A 48 -6.24 5.50 -8.11
C GLU A 48 -4.90 4.77 -8.00
N ARG A 49 -3.80 5.44 -8.39
CA ARG A 49 -2.47 4.84 -8.26
C ARG A 49 -2.04 4.61 -6.81
N ILE A 50 -2.42 5.50 -5.89
CA ILE A 50 -2.15 5.29 -4.45
C ILE A 50 -2.93 4.08 -3.94
N GLU A 51 -4.20 3.94 -4.33
CA GLU A 51 -5.05 2.80 -3.98
C GLU A 51 -4.47 1.49 -4.49
N ASP A 52 -4.15 1.40 -5.79
CA ASP A 52 -3.54 0.23 -6.42
C ASP A 52 -2.29 -0.25 -5.70
N VAL A 53 -1.38 0.68 -5.39
CA VAL A 53 -0.13 0.35 -4.69
C VAL A 53 -0.44 -0.10 -3.27
N THR A 54 -1.35 0.57 -2.57
CA THR A 54 -1.72 0.22 -1.19
C THR A 54 -2.30 -1.19 -1.11
N ASP A 55 -3.15 -1.58 -2.07
CA ASP A 55 -3.71 -2.93 -2.18
C ASP A 55 -2.63 -3.99 -2.44
N GLU A 56 -1.67 -3.70 -3.32
CA GLU A 56 -0.53 -4.59 -3.55
C GLU A 56 0.28 -4.81 -2.27
N LEU A 57 0.54 -3.74 -1.49
CA LEU A 57 1.27 -3.85 -0.23
C LEU A 57 0.52 -4.69 0.80
N VAL A 58 -0.79 -4.49 0.93
CA VAL A 58 -1.66 -5.29 1.82
C VAL A 58 -1.63 -6.76 1.41
N SER A 59 -1.79 -7.05 0.11
CA SER A 59 -1.79 -8.44 -0.38
C SER A 59 -0.46 -9.14 -0.12
N THR A 60 0.65 -8.41 -0.19
CA THR A 60 2.00 -8.94 0.10
C THR A 60 2.15 -9.32 1.56
N GLU A 61 1.63 -8.51 2.49
CA GLU A 61 1.64 -8.82 3.92
C GLU A 61 0.74 -10.02 4.24
N LEU A 62 -0.46 -10.08 3.67
CA LEU A 62 -1.37 -11.22 3.84
C LEU A 62 -0.78 -12.52 3.29
N LEU A 63 -0.10 -12.46 2.14
CA LEU A 63 0.59 -13.62 1.57
C LEU A 63 1.70 -14.10 2.49
N HIS A 64 2.46 -13.19 3.09
CA HIS A 64 3.51 -13.53 4.04
C HIS A 64 2.95 -14.20 5.29
N GLU A 65 1.91 -13.63 5.89
CA GLU A 65 1.25 -14.21 7.06
C GLU A 65 0.66 -15.60 6.75
N ALA A 66 0.05 -15.76 5.57
CA ALA A 66 -0.47 -17.03 5.11
C ALA A 66 0.65 -18.07 4.89
N ALA A 67 1.80 -17.67 4.34
CA ALA A 67 2.95 -18.55 4.14
C ALA A 67 3.55 -19.01 5.48
N ILE A 68 3.66 -18.11 6.46
CA ILE A 68 4.04 -18.46 7.84
C ILE A 68 3.06 -19.50 8.41
N LEU A 69 1.76 -19.24 8.29
CA LEU A 69 0.72 -20.11 8.84
C LEU A 69 0.70 -21.51 8.19
N ALA A 70 0.90 -21.58 6.87
CA ALA A 70 0.93 -22.82 6.12
C ALA A 70 2.22 -23.64 6.37
N GLY A 71 3.21 -23.05 7.05
CA GLY A 71 4.52 -23.68 7.24
C GLY A 71 5.34 -23.71 5.96
N ASP A 72 5.11 -22.78 5.02
CA ASP A 72 5.92 -22.60 3.81
C ASP A 72 7.23 -21.88 4.17
N ILE A 73 8.02 -22.59 4.97
CA ILE A 73 9.33 -22.16 5.48
C ILE A 73 10.34 -23.03 4.75
N LEU A 74 11.11 -22.45 3.83
CA LEU A 74 12.18 -23.16 3.13
C LEU A 74 13.28 -23.54 4.13
N SER A 75 13.34 -24.83 4.50
CA SER A 75 14.36 -25.37 5.41
C SER A 75 15.74 -25.47 4.78
#